data_AF-A0A293MBA1-F1
#
_entry.id   AF-A0A293MBA1-F1
#
_cell.length_a   1.000
_cell.length_b   1.000
_cell.length_c   1.000
_cell.angle_alpha   90.00
_cell.angle_beta   90.00
_cell.angle_gamma   90.00
#
_symmetry.space_group_name_H-M   'P 1'
#
loop_
_entity.id
_entity.type
_entity.pdbx_description
1 polymer ?
#
loop_
_entity_poly.entity_id
_entity_poly.type
_entity_poly.pdbx_seq_one_letter_code
_entity_poly.pdbx_strand_id
1 'polypeptide(L)'
;MGLLSDCEDFFGTQNLYEAFNIQKGASNNDIKKAYRRLSLLIHPDRVGQAEKDKATKKFQVLGKIHAVLSDKDKRNLYDETGAVDDEDTIFSDRDWTDYWRLLFPKITAEDIERHLETYRGSPEEAEDLKAHYERFKGDFDMISECLIGYTADGEDRYRQMLNDMIEAGEVKGYPKFTKETKRKRAARTARYEREAEEAEEELASRGMSSDEQSLHQAIAMRAQSREAAFGSMISSLEAKYCKPKPKKTKKGPK
;
A
#
# COMPACT_ATOMS: atom_id res chain seq x y z
N MET A 1 1.68 -21.82 21.91
CA MET A 1 0.88 -22.69 21.02
C MET A 1 1.73 -22.88 19.78
N GLY A 2 1.91 -24.12 19.34
CA GLY A 2 2.79 -24.40 18.21
C GLY A 2 2.16 -24.02 16.87
N LEU A 3 2.96 -23.82 15.83
CA LEU A 3 2.48 -23.37 14.51
C LEU A 3 1.38 -24.28 13.96
N LEU A 4 1.50 -25.59 14.14
CA LEU A 4 0.52 -26.56 13.65
C LEU A 4 -0.84 -26.43 14.35
N SER A 5 -0.86 -26.10 15.64
CA SER A 5 -2.08 -25.84 16.40
C SER A 5 -2.74 -24.55 15.94
N ASP A 6 -1.94 -23.50 15.75
CA ASP A 6 -2.46 -22.22 15.25
C ASP A 6 -3.03 -22.39 13.81
N CYS A 7 -2.40 -23.23 12.98
CA CYS A 7 -2.92 -23.55 11.65
C CYS A 7 -4.28 -24.24 11.71
N GLU A 8 -4.48 -25.17 12.64
CA GLU A 8 -5.77 -25.85 12.85
C GLU A 8 -6.86 -24.86 13.28
N ASP A 9 -6.56 -23.97 14.24
CA ASP A 9 -7.51 -22.98 14.75
C ASP A 9 -7.96 -21.98 13.69
N PHE A 10 -7.06 -21.54 12.79
CA PHE A 10 -7.35 -20.47 11.83
C PHE A 10 -7.67 -20.93 10.41
N PHE A 11 -7.15 -22.08 10.00
CA PHE A 11 -7.26 -22.62 8.64
C PHE A 11 -7.93 -24.00 8.60
N GLY A 12 -8.21 -24.62 9.75
CA GLY A 12 -8.90 -25.92 9.82
C GLY A 12 -8.05 -27.10 9.35
N THR A 13 -6.72 -26.91 9.24
CA THR A 13 -5.78 -27.95 8.82
C THR A 13 -4.44 -27.75 9.50
N GLN A 14 -3.78 -28.87 9.86
CA GLN A 14 -2.40 -28.88 10.34
C GLN A 14 -1.39 -28.94 9.19
N ASN A 15 -1.85 -29.11 7.94
CA ASN A 15 -1.00 -29.18 6.77
C ASN A 15 -0.69 -27.78 6.23
N LEU A 16 0.59 -27.41 6.22
CA LEU A 16 1.07 -26.11 5.77
C LEU A 16 0.76 -25.83 4.29
N TYR A 17 0.75 -26.86 3.45
CA TYR A 17 0.42 -26.73 2.02
C TYR A 17 -1.08 -26.52 1.81
N GLU A 18 -1.92 -27.23 2.55
CA GLU A 18 -3.37 -27.06 2.51
C GLU A 18 -3.80 -25.70 3.05
N ALA A 19 -3.13 -25.19 4.09
CA ALA A 19 -3.34 -23.83 4.58
C ALA A 19 -3.07 -22.77 3.50
N PHE A 20 -2.13 -23.04 2.58
CA PHE A 20 -1.87 -22.20 1.39
C PHE A 20 -2.73 -22.55 0.17
N ASN A 21 -3.52 -23.62 0.27
CA ASN A 21 -4.30 -24.21 -0.82
C ASN A 21 -3.43 -24.57 -2.04
N ILE A 22 -2.26 -25.15 -1.77
CA ILE A 22 -1.27 -25.61 -2.76
C ILE A 22 -0.94 -27.08 -2.52
N GLN A 23 -0.34 -27.74 -3.53
CA GLN A 23 0.08 -29.14 -3.41
C GLN A 23 1.49 -29.27 -2.82
N LYS A 24 1.74 -30.41 -2.13
CA LYS A 24 3.09 -30.80 -1.71
C LYS A 24 3.97 -30.92 -2.96
N GLY A 25 5.11 -30.22 -2.98
CA GLY A 25 5.99 -30.12 -4.15
C GLY A 25 5.83 -28.84 -4.99
N ALA A 26 4.93 -27.91 -4.59
CA ALA A 26 4.80 -26.60 -5.22
C ALA A 26 6.14 -25.84 -5.27
N SER A 27 6.37 -25.06 -6.33
CA SER A 27 7.61 -24.28 -6.46
C SER A 27 7.65 -23.12 -5.45
N ASN A 28 8.84 -22.57 -5.17
CA ASN A 28 8.95 -21.35 -4.35
C ASN A 28 8.15 -20.18 -4.94
N ASN A 29 7.95 -20.14 -6.26
CA ASN A 29 7.12 -19.13 -6.90
C ASN A 29 5.63 -19.33 -6.59
N ASP A 30 5.16 -20.57 -6.57
CA ASP A 30 3.77 -20.89 -6.23
C ASP A 30 3.47 -20.63 -4.75
N ILE A 31 4.43 -20.92 -3.86
CA ILE A 31 4.34 -20.59 -2.43
C ILE A 31 4.24 -19.08 -2.23
N LYS A 32 5.08 -18.29 -2.92
CA LYS A 32 5.02 -16.82 -2.89
C LYS A 32 3.69 -16.29 -3.43
N LYS A 33 3.19 -16.83 -4.54
CA LYS A 33 1.89 -16.45 -5.13
C LYS A 33 0.73 -16.77 -4.18
N ALA A 34 0.72 -17.95 -3.58
CA ALA A 34 -0.29 -18.37 -2.62
C ALA A 34 -0.28 -17.48 -1.37
N TYR A 35 0.91 -17.20 -0.83
CA TYR A 35 1.08 -16.26 0.28
C TYR A 35 0.54 -14.88 -0.07
N ARG A 36 0.92 -14.32 -1.22
CA ARG A 36 0.44 -13.01 -1.72
C ARG A 36 -1.09 -12.96 -1.78
N ARG A 37 -1.73 -13.98 -2.35
CA ARG A 37 -3.18 -14.07 -2.47
C ARG A 37 -3.88 -14.12 -1.11
N LEU A 38 -3.41 -14.97 -0.20
CA LEU A 38 -4.02 -15.14 1.13
C LEU A 38 -3.76 -13.93 2.04
N SER A 39 -2.58 -13.33 1.94
CA SER A 39 -2.21 -12.13 2.70
C SER A 39 -3.14 -10.96 2.37
N LEU A 40 -3.49 -10.78 1.09
CA LEU A 40 -4.45 -9.77 0.66
C LEU A 40 -5.86 -10.03 1.19
N LEU A 41 -6.25 -11.28 1.43
CA LEU A 41 -7.57 -11.64 1.96
C LEU A 41 -7.68 -11.42 3.47
N ILE A 42 -6.58 -11.68 4.19
CA ILE A 42 -6.55 -11.68 5.66
C ILE A 42 -6.05 -10.32 6.20
N HIS A 43 -5.69 -9.38 5.34
CA HIS A 43 -5.08 -8.11 5.75
C HIS A 43 -5.94 -7.35 6.78
N PRO A 44 -5.38 -6.92 7.93
CA PRO A 44 -6.13 -6.26 9.01
C PRO A 44 -6.78 -4.93 8.60
N ASP A 45 -6.32 -4.32 7.51
CA ASP A 45 -6.90 -3.09 6.94
C ASP A 45 -8.21 -3.34 6.18
N ARG A 46 -8.48 -4.58 5.75
CA ARG A 46 -9.70 -4.93 5.00
C ARG A 46 -10.86 -5.39 5.88
N VAL A 47 -10.64 -5.50 7.19
CA VAL A 47 -11.63 -6.00 8.15
C VAL A 47 -12.05 -4.91 9.15
N GLY A 48 -13.27 -5.01 9.66
CA GLY A 48 -13.79 -4.10 10.68
C GLY A 48 -13.00 -4.18 12.00
N GLN A 49 -13.08 -3.14 12.82
CA GLN A 49 -12.28 -2.98 14.04
C GLN A 49 -12.41 -4.18 15.02
N ALA A 50 -13.55 -4.86 15.05
CA ALA A 50 -13.79 -6.02 15.91
C ALA A 50 -13.07 -7.31 15.45
N GLU A 51 -12.65 -7.39 14.19
CA GLU A 51 -12.00 -8.57 13.62
C GLU A 51 -10.49 -8.37 13.38
N LYS A 52 -9.98 -7.15 13.60
CA LYS A 52 -8.57 -6.80 13.41
C LYS A 52 -7.62 -7.69 14.19
N ASP A 53 -7.93 -8.02 15.44
CA ASP A 53 -7.07 -8.87 16.27
C ASP A 53 -6.98 -10.30 15.73
N LYS A 54 -8.11 -10.84 15.25
CA LYS A 54 -8.16 -12.18 14.64
C LYS A 54 -7.45 -12.19 13.29
N ALA A 55 -7.66 -11.17 12.46
CA ALA A 55 -6.97 -11.00 11.19
C ALA A 55 -5.46 -10.87 11.39
N THR A 56 -5.02 -10.11 12.40
CA THR A 56 -3.60 -9.97 12.76
C THR A 56 -2.99 -11.30 13.15
N LYS A 57 -3.64 -12.08 14.03
CA LYS A 57 -3.16 -13.42 14.41
C LYS A 57 -3.14 -14.38 13.24
N LYS A 58 -4.21 -14.45 12.45
CA LYS A 58 -4.29 -15.29 11.25
C LYS A 58 -3.21 -14.92 10.22
N PHE A 59 -2.90 -13.64 10.10
CA PHE A 59 -1.84 -13.13 9.24
C PHE A 59 -0.44 -13.48 9.76
N GLN A 60 -0.21 -13.40 11.08
CA GLN A 60 1.03 -13.85 11.71
C GLN A 60 1.29 -15.35 11.46
N VAL A 61 0.25 -16.17 11.63
CA VAL A 61 0.31 -17.61 11.35
C VAL A 61 0.65 -17.84 9.88
N LEU A 62 -0.03 -17.15 8.95
CA LEU A 62 0.28 -17.21 7.52
C LEU A 62 1.75 -16.86 7.22
N GLY A 63 2.31 -15.85 7.89
CA GLY A 63 3.72 -15.47 7.78
C GLY A 63 4.67 -16.56 8.27
N LYS A 64 4.37 -17.21 9.40
CA LYS A 64 5.12 -18.35 9.92
C LYS A 64 5.10 -19.53 8.94
N ILE A 65 3.93 -19.86 8.37
CA ILE A 65 3.80 -20.91 7.34
C ILE A 65 4.71 -20.61 6.14
N HIS A 66 4.69 -19.36 5.64
CA HIS A 66 5.57 -18.96 4.54
C HIS A 66 7.04 -19.07 4.91
N ALA A 67 7.44 -18.68 6.12
CA ALA A 67 8.83 -18.76 6.57
C ALA A 67 9.35 -20.20 6.60
N VAL A 68 8.49 -21.18 6.91
CA VAL A 68 8.84 -22.61 6.87
C VAL A 68 8.89 -23.13 5.43
N LEU A 69 7.88 -22.81 4.61
CA LEU A 69 7.78 -23.35 3.24
C LEU A 69 8.72 -22.67 2.24
N SER A 70 9.13 -21.42 2.48
CA SER A 70 10.01 -20.67 1.57
C SER A 70 11.50 -21.00 1.75
N ASP A 71 11.89 -21.45 2.94
CA ASP A 71 13.24 -21.92 3.25
C ASP A 71 13.35 -23.41 2.88
N LYS A 72 14.32 -23.75 2.03
CA LYS A 72 14.48 -25.13 1.53
C LYS A 72 14.81 -26.10 2.64
N ASP A 73 15.61 -25.71 3.62
CA ASP A 73 16.07 -26.61 4.67
C ASP A 73 14.93 -26.88 5.67
N LYS A 74 14.19 -25.82 6.03
CA LYS A 74 12.99 -25.94 6.89
C LYS A 74 11.86 -26.70 6.21
N ARG A 75 11.68 -26.48 4.90
CA ARG A 75 10.68 -27.20 4.11
C ARG A 75 11.02 -28.69 4.01
N ASN A 76 12.27 -29.04 3.75
CA ASN A 76 12.69 -30.44 3.70
C ASN A 76 12.48 -31.12 5.06
N LEU A 77 12.85 -30.45 6.15
CA LEU A 77 12.61 -30.96 7.50
C LEU A 77 11.12 -31.19 7.77
N TYR A 78 10.26 -30.25 7.38
CA TYR A 78 8.81 -30.40 7.48
C TYR A 78 8.29 -31.54 6.60
N ASP A 79 8.79 -31.68 5.37
CA ASP A 79 8.38 -32.72 4.43
C ASP A 79 8.76 -34.14 4.89
N GLU A 80 9.86 -34.28 5.65
CA GLU A 80 10.39 -35.53 6.21
C GLU A 80 9.78 -35.88 7.57
N THR A 81 9.63 -34.91 8.47
CA THR A 81 9.24 -35.16 9.87
C THR A 81 7.78 -34.82 10.17
N GLY A 82 7.14 -33.99 9.35
CA GLY A 82 5.83 -33.40 9.64
C GLY A 82 5.84 -32.42 10.82
N ALA A 83 7.00 -32.19 11.45
CA ALA A 83 7.17 -31.29 12.58
C ALA A 83 7.70 -29.94 12.10
N VAL A 84 7.34 -28.89 12.82
CA VAL A 84 7.86 -27.54 12.62
C VAL A 84 8.61 -27.15 13.88
N ASP A 85 9.82 -26.64 13.71
CA ASP A 85 10.56 -26.03 14.80
C ASP A 85 9.98 -24.64 15.10
N ASP A 86 9.29 -24.53 16.24
CA ASP A 86 8.55 -23.35 16.70
C ASP A 86 9.44 -22.35 17.47
N GLU A 87 10.77 -22.42 17.34
CA GLU A 87 11.67 -21.55 18.09
C GLU A 87 11.54 -20.08 17.64
N ASP A 88 10.78 -19.33 18.45
CA ASP A 88 10.35 -17.93 18.34
C ASP A 88 11.53 -16.92 18.26
N THR A 89 12.26 -16.89 17.15
CA THR A 89 13.34 -15.90 16.92
C THR A 89 13.10 -14.97 15.72
N ILE A 90 11.99 -15.13 15.01
CA ILE A 90 11.72 -14.35 13.78
C ILE A 90 10.89 -13.08 14.05
N PHE A 91 10.15 -13.00 15.16
CA PHE A 91 9.01 -12.08 15.27
C PHE A 91 9.13 -10.88 16.23
N SER A 92 10.24 -10.66 16.94
CA SER A 92 10.32 -9.50 17.82
C SER A 92 10.89 -8.22 17.18
N ASP A 93 11.46 -8.25 15.97
CA ASP A 93 12.18 -7.06 15.45
C ASP A 93 12.19 -6.86 13.92
N ARG A 94 11.42 -7.63 13.13
CA ARG A 94 11.31 -7.34 11.68
C ARG A 94 10.21 -6.31 11.43
N ASP A 95 10.59 -5.15 10.88
CA ASP A 95 9.66 -4.19 10.31
C ASP A 95 8.85 -4.90 9.22
N TRP A 96 7.55 -5.03 9.46
CA TRP A 96 6.63 -5.64 8.50
C TRP A 96 6.70 -4.92 7.16
N THR A 97 6.94 -3.60 7.16
CA THR A 97 7.11 -2.79 5.96
C THR A 97 8.22 -3.33 5.07
N ASP A 98 9.36 -3.74 5.64
CA ASP A 98 10.50 -4.27 4.90
C ASP A 98 10.20 -5.66 4.32
N TYR A 99 9.51 -6.50 5.09
CA TYR A 99 9.06 -7.81 4.62
C TYR A 99 8.04 -7.70 3.48
N TRP A 100 7.09 -6.76 3.57
CA TRP A 100 6.10 -6.52 2.53
C TRP A 100 6.71 -5.92 1.26
N ARG A 101 7.70 -5.03 1.37
CA ARG A 101 8.45 -4.50 0.22
C ARG A 101 9.26 -5.57 -0.51
N LEU A 102 9.70 -6.62 0.19
CA LEU A 102 10.37 -7.76 -0.44
C LEU A 102 9.41 -8.61 -1.29
N LEU A 103 8.14 -8.71 -0.87
CA LEU A 103 7.13 -9.54 -1.51
C LEU A 103 6.33 -8.81 -2.59
N PHE A 104 6.07 -7.52 -2.37
CA PHE A 104 5.37 -6.65 -3.29
C PHE A 104 6.38 -5.58 -3.69
N PRO A 105 7.01 -5.73 -4.89
CA PRO A 105 7.89 -4.69 -5.37
C PRO A 105 7.11 -3.37 -5.40
N LYS A 106 7.80 -2.31 -5.03
CA LYS A 106 7.23 -0.97 -5.01
C LYS A 106 6.75 -0.64 -6.42
N ILE A 107 5.46 -0.32 -6.55
CA ILE A 107 4.90 0.16 -7.80
C ILE A 107 5.55 1.51 -8.10
N THR A 108 6.25 1.58 -9.22
CA THR A 108 6.87 2.81 -9.71
C THR A 108 5.91 3.56 -10.62
N ALA A 109 6.17 4.85 -10.86
CA ALA A 109 5.44 5.61 -11.88
C ALA A 109 5.55 4.93 -13.27
N GLU A 110 6.72 4.37 -13.58
CA GLU A 110 6.98 3.63 -14.82
C GLU A 110 6.09 2.37 -14.96
N ASP A 111 5.79 1.68 -13.85
CA ASP A 111 4.88 0.53 -13.87
C ASP A 111 3.44 0.94 -14.17
N ILE A 112 3.02 2.11 -13.68
CA ILE A 112 1.71 2.68 -13.96
C ILE A 112 1.63 3.07 -15.44
N GLU A 113 2.63 3.76 -15.97
CA GLU A 113 2.70 4.13 -17.39
C GLU A 113 2.66 2.90 -18.30
N ARG A 114 3.49 1.89 -18.00
CA ARG A 114 3.50 0.60 -18.72
C ARG A 114 2.11 -0.06 -18.72
N HIS A 115 1.41 -0.04 -17.58
CA HIS A 115 0.06 -0.58 -17.51
C HIS A 115 -0.91 0.23 -18.38
N LEU A 116 -0.87 1.56 -18.31
CA LEU A 116 -1.72 2.43 -19.11
C LEU A 116 -1.49 2.27 -20.62
N GLU A 117 -0.26 2.03 -21.06
CA GLU A 117 0.07 1.72 -22.46
C GLU A 117 -0.60 0.43 -22.93
N THR A 118 -0.60 -0.61 -22.09
CA THR A 118 -1.25 -1.89 -22.43
C THR A 118 -2.77 -1.85 -22.30
N TYR A 119 -3.28 -1.02 -21.39
CA TYR A 119 -4.71 -0.92 -21.10
C TYR A 119 -5.45 -0.07 -22.13
N ARG A 120 -4.87 1.05 -22.56
CA ARG A 120 -5.51 1.97 -23.53
C ARG A 120 -5.70 1.29 -24.89
N GLY A 121 -6.94 1.30 -25.39
CA GLY A 121 -7.34 0.65 -26.63
C GLY A 121 -7.48 -0.88 -26.52
N SER A 122 -7.30 -1.45 -25.33
CA SER A 122 -7.48 -2.88 -25.10
C SER A 122 -8.98 -3.24 -25.04
N PRO A 123 -9.33 -4.52 -25.25
CA PRO A 123 -10.69 -4.99 -24.99
C PRO A 123 -11.09 -4.84 -23.51
N GLU A 124 -10.12 -4.88 -22.59
CA GLU A 124 -10.37 -4.69 -21.15
C GLU A 124 -10.87 -3.26 -20.86
N GLU A 125 -10.28 -2.23 -21.47
CA GLU A 125 -10.76 -0.84 -21.33
C GLU A 125 -12.20 -0.69 -21.83
N ALA A 126 -12.54 -1.33 -22.95
CA ALA A 126 -13.89 -1.30 -23.50
C ALA A 126 -14.90 -1.99 -22.58
N GLU A 127 -14.54 -3.14 -22.00
CA GLU A 127 -15.37 -3.88 -21.06
C GLU A 127 -15.57 -3.12 -19.75
N ASP A 128 -14.51 -2.52 -19.19
CA ASP A 128 -14.59 -1.69 -18.00
C ASP A 128 -15.47 -0.46 -18.22
N LEU A 129 -15.27 0.25 -19.34
CA LEU A 129 -16.08 1.40 -19.72
C LEU A 129 -17.56 1.03 -19.83
N LYS A 130 -17.87 -0.11 -20.46
CA LYS A 130 -19.22 -0.66 -20.56
C LYS A 130 -19.80 -0.97 -19.18
N ALA A 131 -19.03 -1.65 -18.32
CA ALA A 131 -19.45 -2.01 -16.98
C ALA A 131 -19.77 -0.76 -16.13
N HIS A 132 -18.92 0.27 -16.18
CA HIS A 132 -19.17 1.54 -15.49
C HIS A 132 -20.37 2.29 -16.08
N TYR A 133 -20.51 2.31 -17.40
CA TYR A 133 -21.63 2.96 -18.08
C TYR A 133 -22.97 2.34 -17.70
N GLU A 134 -23.05 1.01 -17.63
CA GLU A 134 -24.24 0.29 -17.17
C GLU A 134 -24.51 0.51 -15.67
N ARG A 135 -23.47 0.41 -14.83
CA ARG A 135 -23.55 0.62 -13.38
C ARG A 135 -24.11 1.99 -13.03
N PHE A 136 -23.64 3.04 -13.69
CA PHE A 136 -24.04 4.43 -13.42
C PHE A 136 -25.13 4.96 -14.35
N LYS A 137 -25.70 4.11 -15.21
CA LYS A 137 -26.78 4.48 -16.15
C LYS A 137 -26.43 5.71 -16.99
N GLY A 138 -25.22 5.73 -17.54
CA GLY A 138 -24.69 6.80 -18.38
C GLY A 138 -24.37 8.12 -17.67
N ASP A 139 -24.20 8.13 -16.34
CA ASP A 139 -23.73 9.32 -15.64
C ASP A 139 -22.21 9.49 -15.78
N PHE A 140 -21.79 10.32 -16.74
CA PHE A 140 -20.37 10.46 -17.08
C PHE A 140 -19.52 11.07 -15.96
N ASP A 141 -20.12 11.83 -15.03
CA ASP A 141 -19.37 12.33 -13.86
C ASP A 141 -18.85 11.17 -13.01
N MET A 142 -19.72 10.21 -12.69
CA MET A 142 -19.38 9.02 -11.89
C MET A 142 -18.45 8.08 -12.66
N ILE A 143 -18.65 7.95 -13.97
CA ILE A 143 -17.82 7.10 -14.83
C ILE A 143 -16.39 7.66 -14.87
N SER A 144 -16.22 8.98 -15.02
CA SER A 144 -14.90 9.62 -15.07
C SER A 144 -14.06 9.37 -13.81
N GLU A 145 -14.69 9.33 -12.64
CA GLU A 145 -14.03 9.09 -11.35
C GLU A 145 -13.62 7.62 -11.14
N CYS A 146 -14.20 6.69 -11.90
CA CYS A 146 -13.94 5.26 -11.76
C CYS A 146 -13.01 4.70 -12.85
N LEU A 147 -12.83 5.43 -13.95
CA LEU A 147 -12.03 4.97 -15.08
C LEU A 147 -10.53 5.04 -14.77
N ILE A 148 -9.83 3.93 -15.04
CA ILE A 148 -8.39 3.83 -14.87
C ILE A 148 -7.69 4.78 -15.85
N GLY A 149 -6.87 5.69 -15.32
CA GLY A 149 -6.07 6.60 -16.14
C GLY A 149 -6.89 7.62 -16.94
N TYR A 150 -8.11 7.93 -16.49
CA TYR A 150 -8.93 8.98 -17.08
C TYR A 150 -8.22 10.33 -17.03
N THR A 151 -8.31 11.07 -18.13
CA THR A 151 -7.84 12.45 -18.26
C THR A 151 -8.94 13.26 -18.92
N ALA A 152 -9.11 14.52 -18.49
CA ALA A 152 -10.17 15.37 -19.04
C ALA A 152 -10.02 15.57 -20.57
N ASP A 153 -8.78 15.63 -21.07
CA ASP A 153 -8.46 15.74 -22.51
C ASP A 153 -8.86 14.49 -23.30
N GLY A 154 -8.87 13.32 -22.65
CA GLY A 154 -9.23 12.04 -23.25
C GLY A 154 -10.74 11.77 -23.29
N GLU A 155 -11.59 12.64 -22.73
CA GLU A 155 -13.04 12.41 -22.59
C GLU A 155 -13.72 12.07 -23.93
N ASP A 156 -13.33 12.76 -25.00
CA ASP A 156 -13.95 12.59 -26.33
C ASP A 156 -13.74 11.17 -26.87
N ARG A 157 -12.61 10.52 -26.58
CA ARG A 157 -12.34 9.13 -26.98
C ARG A 157 -13.34 8.16 -26.33
N TYR A 158 -13.53 8.28 -25.02
CA TYR A 158 -14.48 7.44 -24.27
C TYR A 158 -15.91 7.65 -24.74
N ARG A 159 -16.29 8.90 -25.06
CA ARG A 159 -17.60 9.19 -25.61
C ARG A 159 -17.82 8.58 -26.98
N GLN A 160 -16.80 8.62 -27.84
CA GLN A 160 -16.86 7.99 -29.15
C GLN A 160 -17.07 6.47 -29.00
N MET A 161 -16.27 5.81 -28.15
CA MET A 161 -16.44 4.38 -27.85
C MET A 161 -17.85 4.05 -27.35
N LEU A 162 -18.41 4.85 -26.43
CA LEU A 162 -19.77 4.66 -25.93
C LEU A 162 -20.83 4.89 -27.01
N ASN A 163 -20.66 5.89 -27.88
CA ASN A 163 -21.57 6.11 -29.00
C ASN A 163 -21.53 4.93 -29.97
N ASP A 164 -20.33 4.43 -30.30
CA ASP A 164 -20.16 3.25 -31.16
C ASP A 164 -20.86 2.01 -30.56
N MET A 165 -20.73 1.80 -29.24
CA MET A 165 -21.43 0.72 -28.52
C MET A 165 -22.96 0.90 -28.49
N ILE A 166 -23.45 2.14 -28.40
CA ILE A 166 -24.90 2.44 -28.45
C ILE A 166 -25.43 2.18 -29.87
N GLU A 167 -24.70 2.59 -30.90
CA GLU A 167 -25.05 2.38 -32.31
C GLU A 167 -25.03 0.89 -32.68
N ALA A 168 -24.04 0.14 -32.17
CA ALA A 168 -23.98 -1.32 -32.29
C ALA A 168 -25.09 -2.06 -31.50
N GLY A 169 -25.81 -1.36 -30.61
CA GLY A 169 -26.85 -1.93 -29.76
C GLY A 169 -26.33 -2.78 -28.60
N GLU A 170 -25.03 -2.67 -28.28
CA GLU A 170 -24.40 -3.39 -27.17
C GLU A 170 -24.77 -2.85 -25.79
N VAL A 171 -25.05 -1.54 -25.73
CA VAL A 171 -25.46 -0.84 -24.50
C VAL A 171 -26.66 0.07 -24.78
N LYS A 172 -27.45 0.34 -23.74
CA LYS A 172 -28.62 1.23 -23.85
C LYS A 172 -28.20 2.70 -23.83
N GLY A 173 -28.78 3.51 -24.71
CA GLY A 173 -28.61 4.97 -24.67
C GLY A 173 -29.33 5.58 -23.47
N TYR A 174 -28.62 5.89 -22.39
CA TYR A 174 -29.22 6.51 -21.21
C TYR A 174 -29.36 8.03 -21.40
N PRO A 175 -30.49 8.65 -20.99
CA PRO A 175 -30.71 10.09 -21.14
C PRO A 175 -29.64 10.97 -20.48
N LYS A 176 -29.03 10.51 -19.38
CA LYS A 176 -27.96 11.23 -18.69
C LYS A 176 -26.73 11.44 -19.56
N PHE A 177 -26.45 10.49 -20.45
CA PHE A 177 -25.35 10.56 -21.41
C PHE A 177 -25.78 11.26 -22.70
N THR A 178 -26.88 10.80 -23.31
CA THR A 178 -27.30 11.26 -24.65
C THR A 178 -27.80 12.71 -24.67
N LYS A 179 -28.36 13.22 -23.56
CA LYS A 179 -28.86 14.60 -23.44
C LYS A 179 -27.93 15.49 -22.61
N GLU A 180 -26.68 15.09 -22.44
CA GLU A 180 -25.72 15.87 -21.67
C GLU A 180 -25.42 17.21 -22.36
N THR A 181 -25.43 18.31 -21.59
CA THR A 181 -25.17 19.64 -22.12
C THR A 181 -23.67 19.92 -22.23
N LYS A 182 -23.27 20.71 -23.25
CA LYS A 182 -21.88 21.19 -23.39
C LYS A 182 -21.38 21.93 -22.15
N ARG A 183 -22.26 22.67 -21.46
CA ARG A 183 -21.94 23.37 -20.21
C ARG A 183 -21.54 22.40 -19.10
N LYS A 184 -22.23 21.26 -18.97
CA LYS A 184 -21.91 20.24 -17.95
C LYS A 184 -20.54 19.61 -18.22
N ARG A 185 -20.23 19.34 -19.49
CA ARG A 185 -18.91 18.86 -19.93
C ARG A 185 -17.80 19.85 -19.60
N ALA A 186 -17.96 21.11 -20.00
CA ALA A 186 -16.98 22.16 -19.71
C ALA A 186 -16.77 22.35 -18.19
N ALA A 187 -17.83 22.25 -17.39
CA ALA A 187 -17.73 22.30 -15.93
C ALA A 187 -16.96 21.11 -15.34
N ARG A 188 -17.04 19.92 -15.96
CA ARG A 188 -16.22 18.77 -15.56
C ARG A 188 -14.75 19.03 -15.88
N THR A 189 -14.43 19.42 -17.11
CA THR A 189 -13.04 19.74 -17.51
C THR A 189 -12.42 20.79 -16.58
N ALA A 190 -13.12 21.90 -16.33
CA ALA A 190 -12.66 22.95 -15.42
C ALA A 190 -12.49 22.47 -13.97
N ARG A 191 -13.25 21.46 -13.52
CA ARG A 191 -13.05 20.85 -12.19
C ARG A 191 -11.73 20.09 -12.15
N TYR A 192 -11.44 19.26 -13.15
CA TYR A 192 -10.18 18.51 -13.24
C TYR A 192 -8.96 19.45 -13.34
N GLU A 193 -9.05 20.52 -14.13
CA GLU A 193 -7.97 21.52 -14.25
C GLU A 193 -7.67 22.18 -12.91
N ARG A 194 -8.71 22.61 -12.18
CA ARG A 194 -8.55 23.19 -10.84
C ARG A 194 -8.00 22.19 -9.82
N GLU A 195 -8.46 20.94 -9.84
CA GLU A 195 -7.92 19.89 -8.97
C GLU A 195 -6.44 19.60 -9.27
N ALA A 196 -6.02 19.69 -10.53
CA ALA A 196 -4.61 19.57 -10.93
C ALA A 196 -3.77 20.75 -10.44
N GLU A 197 -4.25 21.99 -10.58
CA GLU A 197 -3.61 23.19 -10.03
C GLU A 197 -3.47 23.10 -8.50
N GLU A 198 -4.54 22.72 -7.79
CA GLU A 198 -4.52 22.51 -6.34
C GLU A 198 -3.51 21.43 -5.93
N ALA A 199 -3.38 20.33 -6.68
CA ALA A 199 -2.40 19.28 -6.43
C ALA A 199 -0.95 19.76 -6.63
N GLU A 200 -0.69 20.57 -7.65
CA GLU A 200 0.62 21.19 -7.89
C GLU A 200 1.00 22.17 -6.76
N GLU A 201 0.04 22.99 -6.31
CA GLU A 201 0.22 23.89 -5.17
C GLU A 201 0.49 23.10 -3.87
N GLU A 202 -0.25 22.01 -3.61
CA GLU A 202 -0.01 21.14 -2.45
C GLU A 202 1.40 20.54 -2.49
N LEU A 203 1.83 20.01 -3.63
CA LEU A 203 3.19 19.47 -3.81
C LEU A 203 4.26 20.53 -3.53
N ALA A 204 4.09 21.74 -4.08
CA ALA A 204 4.98 22.86 -3.86
C ALA A 204 5.03 23.26 -2.37
N SER A 205 3.88 23.35 -1.70
CA SER A 205 3.78 23.73 -0.28
C SER A 205 4.41 22.70 0.66
N ARG A 206 4.35 21.41 0.32
CA ARG A 206 4.97 20.32 1.09
C ARG A 206 6.49 20.29 0.96
N GLY A 207 7.08 21.10 0.08
CA GLY A 207 8.51 21.09 -0.21
C GLY A 207 8.99 19.75 -0.77
N MET A 208 8.06 18.94 -1.29
CA MET A 208 8.36 17.66 -1.89
C MET A 208 8.66 17.93 -3.36
N SER A 209 9.94 17.85 -3.73
CA SER A 209 10.31 17.65 -5.13
C SER A 209 9.85 16.25 -5.56
N SER A 210 9.65 16.05 -6.87
CA SER A 210 9.27 14.76 -7.48
C SER A 210 10.11 13.56 -6.97
N ASP A 211 11.35 13.80 -6.58
CA ASP A 211 12.25 12.77 -6.04
C ASP A 211 11.95 12.37 -4.59
N GLU A 212 11.69 11.07 -4.36
CA GLU A 212 11.45 10.47 -3.04
C GLU A 212 12.59 10.68 -2.02
N GLN A 213 13.80 10.92 -2.51
CA GLN A 213 14.96 11.24 -1.68
C GLN A 213 14.73 12.51 -0.84
N SER A 214 13.91 13.44 -1.34
CA SER A 214 13.57 14.70 -0.67
C SER A 214 12.76 14.50 0.61
N LEU A 215 11.83 13.52 0.66
CA LEU A 215 11.03 13.26 1.86
C LEU A 215 11.87 12.68 3.00
N HIS A 216 12.75 11.73 2.67
CA HIS A 216 13.69 11.17 3.66
C HIS A 216 14.62 12.26 4.19
N GLN A 217 15.07 13.16 3.30
CA GLN A 217 15.89 14.31 3.68
C GLN A 217 15.12 15.30 4.57
N ALA A 218 13.84 15.57 4.28
CA ALA A 218 12.99 16.43 5.10
C ALA A 218 12.71 15.83 6.50
N ILE A 219 12.48 14.52 6.60
CA ILE A 219 12.32 13.81 7.88
C ILE A 219 13.63 13.84 8.67
N ALA A 220 14.77 13.59 8.01
CA ALA A 220 16.09 13.66 8.61
C ALA A 220 16.40 15.08 9.13
N MET A 221 16.12 16.12 8.34
CA MET A 221 16.28 17.52 8.76
C MET A 221 15.40 17.87 9.95
N ARG A 222 14.15 17.39 10.00
CA ARG A 222 13.27 17.58 11.16
C ARG A 222 13.79 16.85 12.39
N ALA A 223 14.36 15.65 12.24
CA ALA A 223 14.97 14.91 13.34
C ALA A 223 16.20 15.65 13.90
N GLN A 224 17.09 16.11 13.02
CA GLN A 224 18.28 16.90 13.40
C GLN A 224 17.89 18.21 14.08
N SER A 225 16.86 18.91 13.58
CA SER A 225 16.37 20.15 14.19
C SER A 225 15.82 19.92 15.61
N ARG A 226 15.06 18.83 15.82
CA ARG A 226 14.60 18.44 17.18
C ARG A 226 15.77 18.10 18.10
N GLU A 227 16.77 17.40 17.60
CA GLU A 227 17.95 17.01 18.36
C GLU A 227 18.82 18.22 18.74
N ALA A 228 19.00 19.16 17.83
CA ALA A 228 19.66 20.44 18.10
C ALA A 228 18.90 21.28 19.13
N ALA A 229 17.56 21.35 19.04
CA ALA A 229 16.72 22.03 20.02
C ALA A 229 16.83 21.37 21.41
N PHE A 230 16.85 20.03 21.46
CA PHE A 230 17.05 19.28 22.69
C PHE A 230 18.45 19.47 23.28
N GLY A 231 19.50 19.47 22.46
CA GLY A 231 20.87 19.76 22.88
C GLY A 231 21.02 21.18 23.47
N SER A 232 20.37 22.17 22.86
CA SER A 232 20.29 23.54 23.39
C SER A 232 19.56 23.59 24.75
N MET A 233 18.46 22.85 24.90
CA MET A 233 17.74 22.73 26.17
C MET A 233 18.62 22.08 27.26
N ILE A 234 19.33 21.00 26.94
CA ILE A 234 20.24 20.34 27.87
C ILE A 234 21.41 21.26 28.25
N SER A 235 22.01 21.97 27.30
CA SER A 235 23.10 22.90 27.58
C SER A 235 22.65 24.04 28.52
N SER A 236 21.43 24.54 28.33
CA SER A 236 20.82 25.53 29.23
C SER A 236 20.60 24.98 30.65
N LEU A 237 20.15 23.72 30.76
CA LEU A 237 20.00 23.04 32.04
C LEU A 237 21.35 22.82 32.73
N GLU A 238 22.36 22.34 32.00
CA GLU A 238 23.71 22.14 32.51
C GLU A 238 24.31 23.44 33.04
N ALA A 239 24.20 24.55 32.29
CA ALA A 239 24.66 25.86 32.74
C ALA A 239 23.97 26.35 34.02
N LYS A 240 22.72 25.94 34.25
CA LYS A 240 21.92 26.33 35.41
C LYS A 240 22.26 25.51 36.66
N TYR A 241 22.52 24.21 36.50
CA TYR A 241 22.68 23.27 37.61
C TYR A 241 24.13 22.82 37.89
N CYS A 242 25.05 22.94 36.92
CA CYS A 242 26.45 22.55 37.04
C CYS A 242 27.42 23.75 37.18
N LYS A 243 27.08 24.79 37.95
CA LYS A 243 28.07 25.84 38.27
C LYS A 243 29.13 25.30 39.25
N PRO A 244 30.44 25.38 38.95
CA PRO A 244 31.47 24.99 39.89
C PRO A 244 31.49 25.94 41.09
N LYS A 245 31.51 25.40 42.32
CA LYS A 245 31.62 26.21 43.55
C LYS A 245 32.91 27.05 43.51
N PRO A 246 32.88 28.33 43.90
CA PRO A 246 34.08 29.17 43.86
C PRO A 246 35.15 28.63 44.83
N LYS A 247 36.37 28.41 44.32
CA LYS A 247 37.52 27.99 45.13
C LYS A 247 37.83 29.07 46.18
N LYS A 248 37.65 28.74 47.46
CA LYS A 248 38.12 29.56 48.58
C LYS A 248 39.65 29.63 48.54
N THR A 249 40.20 30.80 48.26
CA THR A 249 41.64 31.09 48.40
C THR A 249 41.99 31.12 49.89
N LYS A 250 42.76 30.14 50.37
CA LYS A 250 43.36 30.16 51.71
C LYS A 250 44.52 31.17 51.70
N LYS A 251 44.36 32.31 52.37
CA LYS A 251 45.50 33.16 52.78
C LYS A 251 46.29 32.38 53.85
N GLY A 252 47.57 32.13 53.59
CA GLY A 252 48.49 31.50 54.55
C GLY A 252 48.82 32.44 55.71
N PRO A 253 49.18 31.92 56.90
CA PRO A 253 49.58 32.74 58.03
C PRO A 253 51.04 33.21 57.86
N LYS A 254 51.35 34.36 58.45
CA LYS A 254 52.72 34.89 58.62
C LYS A 254 53.53 34.01 59.58
#